data_AF-A0A1Q9TUN1-F1
#
_entry.id   AF-A0A1Q9TUN1-F1
#
_cell.length_a   1.000
_cell.length_b   1.000
_cell.length_c   1.000
_cell.angle_alpha   90.00
_cell.angle_beta   90.00
_cell.angle_gamma   90.00
#
_symmetry.space_group_name_H-M   'P 1'
#
loop_
_entity.id
_entity.type
_entity.pdbx_description
1 polymer ?
#
loop_
_entity_poly.entity_id
_entity_poly.type
_entity_poly.pdbx_seq_one_letter_code
_entity_poly.pdbx_strand_id
1 'polypeptide(L)'
;MTTAVARSGVLRYLDLSSGQQEVLHDLPFDGNHVVSGPPGSGKSVIAVHRAAMLALTGAPATLLCRSNLLRQHVARATCELGPDVKVATVHSWLRSWYERAVGGRPPTHTPGGFDFDWPALLTEAMGAGELPSIGALVVDEGQDLPVGFYRLCRLAGARVTVLADEYQTITESRSTTDEIRRVLAAEEVRLAENHRTSRPIADLAEHFRLGGADPLLPERDGPLPVMARYRTFSELTTELREHVRLHPNRTIGVVVRYRELQMRLLEVFERAKVP
;
A
#
# COMPACT_ATOMS: atom_id res chain seq x y z
N MET A 1 13.47 21.29 28.65
CA MET A 1 12.41 21.77 27.74
C MET A 1 12.87 21.51 26.32
N THR A 2 12.44 20.39 25.74
CA THR A 2 12.70 20.08 24.33
C THR A 2 11.39 19.58 23.75
N THR A 3 10.68 20.51 23.14
CA THR A 3 9.36 20.33 22.56
C THR A 3 9.48 19.35 21.39
N ALA A 4 8.83 18.20 21.51
CA ALA A 4 8.68 17.25 20.41
C ALA A 4 7.70 17.86 19.38
N VAL A 5 8.25 18.58 18.41
CA VAL A 5 7.52 19.00 17.22
C VAL A 5 7.24 17.75 16.39
N ALA A 6 5.96 17.51 16.10
CA ALA A 6 5.53 16.52 15.11
C ALA A 6 6.27 16.78 13.78
N ARG A 7 7.23 15.92 13.43
CA ARG A 7 7.97 16.02 12.17
C ARG A 7 7.07 15.54 11.03
N SER A 8 6.31 16.47 10.44
CA SER A 8 5.71 16.29 9.11
C SER A 8 6.75 16.57 8.00
N GLY A 9 7.90 15.90 8.06
CA GLY A 9 8.95 16.01 7.04
C GLY A 9 8.89 14.80 6.10
N VAL A 10 9.08 15.02 4.81
CA VAL A 10 9.26 13.95 3.82
C VAL A 10 10.55 13.19 4.15
N LEU A 11 10.45 11.85 4.29
CA LEU A 11 11.59 10.95 4.49
C LEU A 11 12.48 10.98 3.24
N ARG A 12 13.69 11.57 3.36
CA ARG A 12 14.68 11.59 2.29
C ARG A 12 15.39 10.24 2.21
N TYR A 13 16.10 9.99 1.12
CA TYR A 13 16.83 8.72 0.92
C TYR A 13 17.79 8.40 2.08
N LEU A 14 18.48 9.41 2.61
CA LEU A 14 19.40 9.25 3.74
C LEU A 14 18.71 9.02 5.09
N ASP A 15 17.39 9.23 5.18
CA ASP A 15 16.59 8.95 6.38
C ASP A 15 16.05 7.49 6.38
N LEU A 16 16.27 6.73 5.30
CA LEU A 16 15.86 5.33 5.18
C LEU A 16 16.80 4.41 5.98
N SER A 17 16.28 3.25 6.40
CA SER A 17 17.14 2.21 7.00
C SER A 17 18.12 1.66 5.96
N SER A 18 19.25 1.09 6.43
CA SER A 18 20.25 0.49 5.54
C SER A 18 19.64 -0.57 4.62
N GLY A 19 18.77 -1.45 5.14
CA GLY A 19 18.07 -2.44 4.31
C GLY A 19 17.15 -1.81 3.25
N GLN A 20 16.51 -0.68 3.54
CA GLN A 20 15.70 0.04 2.54
C GLN A 20 16.57 0.72 1.47
N GLN A 21 17.72 1.25 1.86
CA GLN A 21 18.70 1.87 0.95
C GLN A 21 19.32 0.83 0.02
N GLU A 22 19.71 -0.33 0.56
CA GLU A 22 20.26 -1.47 -0.18
C GLU A 22 19.26 -1.96 -1.23
N VAL A 23 18.00 -2.20 -0.84
CA VAL A 23 16.96 -2.62 -1.81
C VAL A 23 16.80 -1.60 -2.93
N LEU A 24 16.77 -0.30 -2.62
CA LEU A 24 16.64 0.73 -3.66
C LEU A 24 17.90 0.85 -4.54
N HIS A 25 19.08 0.62 -3.97
CA HIS A 25 20.36 0.64 -4.67
C HIS A 25 20.50 -0.56 -5.62
N ASP A 26 20.12 -1.75 -5.16
CA ASP A 26 20.33 -2.99 -5.88
C ASP A 26 19.25 -3.29 -6.92
N LEU A 27 18.08 -2.63 -6.84
CA LEU A 27 17.00 -2.78 -7.82
C LEU A 27 17.37 -2.14 -9.18
N PRO A 28 17.60 -2.94 -10.25
CA PRO A 28 17.90 -2.41 -11.59
C PRO A 28 16.78 -1.51 -12.12
N PHE A 29 17.08 -0.48 -12.93
CA PHE A 29 16.05 0.44 -13.47
C PHE A 29 15.25 -0.14 -14.66
N ASP A 30 15.71 -1.26 -15.20
CA ASP A 30 15.14 -2.03 -16.30
C ASP A 30 14.51 -3.33 -15.79
N GLY A 31 13.69 -3.98 -16.63
CA GLY A 31 13.00 -5.21 -16.22
C GLY A 31 11.84 -4.97 -15.23
N ASN A 32 11.40 -6.08 -14.62
CA ASN A 32 10.27 -6.12 -13.69
C ASN A 32 10.75 -6.66 -12.34
N HIS A 33 10.21 -6.11 -11.26
CA HIS A 33 10.63 -6.47 -9.90
C HIS A 33 9.43 -6.64 -8.97
N VAL A 34 9.56 -7.54 -8.02
CA VAL A 34 8.65 -7.69 -6.88
C VAL A 34 9.46 -7.46 -5.61
N VAL A 35 9.08 -6.46 -4.83
CA VAL A 35 9.62 -6.22 -3.49
C VAL A 35 8.59 -6.72 -2.48
N SER A 36 8.91 -7.83 -1.82
CA SER A 36 8.07 -8.41 -0.77
C SER A 36 8.64 -8.09 0.61
N GLY A 37 7.79 -8.12 1.63
CA GLY A 37 8.24 -7.90 3.01
C GLY A 37 7.09 -7.79 3.98
N PRO A 38 7.33 -8.01 5.29
CA PRO A 38 6.28 -8.05 6.30
C PRO A 38 5.62 -6.67 6.51
N PRO A 39 4.50 -6.60 7.26
CA PRO A 39 3.89 -5.34 7.66
C PRO A 39 4.89 -4.47 8.41
N GLY A 40 4.95 -3.18 8.06
CA GLY A 40 5.85 -2.23 8.74
C GLY A 40 7.31 -2.22 8.26
N SER A 41 7.65 -2.97 7.22
CA SER A 41 8.97 -2.94 6.55
C SER A 41 9.25 -1.65 5.75
N GLY A 42 8.24 -0.81 5.53
CA GLY A 42 8.40 0.45 4.80
C GLY A 42 8.25 0.34 3.28
N LYS A 43 7.60 -0.72 2.76
CA LYS A 43 7.25 -0.88 1.34
C LYS A 43 6.74 0.40 0.69
N SER A 44 5.71 1.05 1.26
CA SER A 44 5.18 2.31 0.68
C SER A 44 6.22 3.42 0.57
N VAL A 45 7.19 3.50 1.50
CA VAL A 45 8.29 4.47 1.42
C VAL A 45 9.24 4.11 0.28
N ILE A 46 9.59 2.84 0.15
CA ILE A 46 10.35 2.32 -1.02
C ILE A 46 9.59 2.64 -2.31
N ALA A 47 8.25 2.54 -2.34
CA ALA A 47 7.44 2.84 -3.52
C ALA A 47 7.65 4.28 -4.00
N VAL A 48 7.61 5.23 -3.06
CA VAL A 48 7.80 6.66 -3.32
C VAL A 48 9.19 6.91 -3.89
N HIS A 49 10.23 6.44 -3.21
CA HIS A 49 11.62 6.64 -3.62
C HIS A 49 11.90 5.98 -4.97
N ARG A 50 11.40 4.76 -5.17
CA ARG A 50 11.57 4.03 -6.42
C ARG A 50 10.91 4.75 -7.60
N ALA A 51 9.70 5.27 -7.41
CA ALA A 51 9.01 6.03 -8.44
C ALA A 51 9.78 7.31 -8.81
N ALA A 52 10.32 8.02 -7.81
CA ALA A 52 11.16 9.19 -8.02
C ALA A 52 12.45 8.85 -8.77
N MET A 53 13.16 7.78 -8.38
CA MET A 53 14.38 7.34 -9.06
C MET A 53 14.11 6.92 -10.52
N LEU A 54 12.98 6.24 -10.79
CA LEU A 54 12.59 5.88 -12.16
C LEU A 54 12.23 7.12 -13.00
N ALA A 55 11.61 8.15 -12.42
CA ALA A 55 11.34 9.40 -13.12
C ALA A 55 12.64 10.13 -13.51
N LEU A 56 13.67 10.06 -12.65
CA LEU A 56 14.99 10.65 -12.91
C LEU A 56 15.72 9.97 -14.09
N THR A 57 15.30 8.78 -14.53
CA THR A 57 15.85 8.16 -15.76
C THR A 57 15.27 8.76 -17.05
N GLY A 58 14.42 9.79 -16.96
CA GLY A 58 13.81 10.47 -18.11
C GLY A 58 12.58 9.77 -18.70
N ALA A 59 12.10 8.69 -18.08
CA ALA A 59 10.89 7.99 -18.51
C ALA A 59 9.69 8.39 -17.64
N PRO A 60 8.46 8.46 -18.20
CA PRO A 60 7.27 8.68 -17.40
C PRO A 60 7.11 7.58 -16.34
N ALA A 61 7.11 7.97 -15.06
CA ALA A 61 6.90 7.06 -13.95
C ALA A 61 5.56 7.36 -13.27
N THR A 62 4.77 6.31 -13.04
CA THR A 62 3.50 6.40 -12.31
C THR A 62 3.55 5.53 -11.07
N LEU A 63 3.27 6.13 -9.91
CA LEU A 63 3.01 5.41 -8.67
C LEU A 63 1.52 5.14 -8.53
N LEU A 64 1.18 3.85 -8.51
CA LEU A 64 -0.17 3.35 -8.36
C LEU A 64 -0.41 2.96 -6.90
N CYS A 65 -1.32 3.69 -6.26
CA CYS A 65 -1.79 3.38 -4.91
C CYS A 65 -3.21 2.83 -4.99
N ARG A 66 -3.58 1.89 -4.11
CA ARG A 66 -4.98 1.43 -4.02
C ARG A 66 -5.90 2.48 -3.42
N SER A 67 -5.48 3.18 -2.37
CA SER A 67 -6.34 4.10 -1.62
C SER A 67 -6.02 5.57 -1.88
N ASN A 68 -7.06 6.40 -1.92
CA ASN A 68 -6.92 7.85 -2.01
C ASN A 68 -6.16 8.45 -0.82
N LEU A 69 -6.22 7.81 0.36
CA LEU A 69 -5.51 8.25 1.56
C LEU A 69 -4.00 8.04 1.42
N LEU A 70 -3.57 6.87 0.94
CA LEU A 70 -2.16 6.61 0.60
C LEU A 70 -1.71 7.57 -0.51
N ARG A 71 -2.52 7.75 -1.55
CA ARG A 71 -2.25 8.74 -2.61
C ARG A 71 -2.03 10.15 -2.06
N GLN A 72 -2.86 10.63 -1.13
CA GLN A 72 -2.71 11.96 -0.54
C GLN A 72 -1.44 12.10 0.31
N HIS A 73 -1.09 11.05 1.06
CA HIS A 73 0.12 11.03 1.89
C HIS A 73 1.38 10.98 1.04
N VAL A 74 1.34 10.16 -0.01
CA VAL A 74 2.46 9.90 -0.91
C VAL A 74 2.65 11.02 -1.94
N ALA A 75 1.57 11.65 -2.43
CA ALA A 75 1.66 12.76 -3.38
C ALA A 75 2.48 13.93 -2.84
N ARG A 76 2.34 14.23 -1.53
CA ARG A 76 3.17 15.26 -0.87
C ARG A 76 4.64 14.86 -0.87
N ALA A 77 4.94 13.60 -0.58
CA ALA A 77 6.32 13.09 -0.60
C ALA A 77 6.91 13.08 -2.01
N THR A 78 6.16 12.68 -3.04
CA THR A 78 6.63 12.67 -4.43
C THR A 78 6.89 14.07 -4.99
N CYS A 79 6.05 15.06 -4.65
CA CYS A 79 6.25 16.44 -5.11
C CYS A 79 7.57 17.05 -4.62
N GLU A 80 8.08 16.60 -3.48
CA GLU A 80 9.34 17.09 -2.90
C GLU A 80 10.58 16.28 -3.34
N LEU A 81 10.40 15.05 -3.86
CA LEU A 81 11.49 14.10 -4.18
C LEU A 81 11.97 14.12 -5.64
N GLY A 82 11.25 14.73 -6.59
CA GLY A 82 11.72 14.85 -7.98
C GLY A 82 10.62 15.18 -9.01
N PRO A 83 10.97 15.48 -10.27
CA PRO A 83 10.01 15.89 -11.30
C PRO A 83 9.04 14.78 -11.75
N ASP A 84 7.79 15.17 -11.98
CA ASP A 84 6.69 14.48 -12.69
C ASP A 84 6.40 13.00 -12.37
N VAL A 85 6.59 12.56 -11.12
CA VAL A 85 5.97 11.30 -10.67
C VAL A 85 4.46 11.47 -10.64
N LYS A 86 3.75 10.75 -11.52
CA LYS A 86 2.28 10.74 -11.52
C LYS A 86 1.80 9.81 -10.42
N VAL A 87 0.91 10.30 -9.54
CA VAL A 87 0.28 9.45 -8.51
C VAL A 87 -1.19 9.25 -8.85
N ALA A 88 -1.56 8.00 -9.10
CA ALA A 88 -2.91 7.62 -9.50
C ALA A 88 -3.41 6.38 -8.73
N THR A 89 -4.72 6.16 -8.77
CA THR A 89 -5.28 4.85 -8.40
C THR A 89 -5.24 3.93 -9.60
N VAL A 90 -5.20 2.61 -9.37
CA VAL A 90 -5.21 1.62 -10.47
C VAL A 90 -6.43 1.83 -11.39
N HIS A 91 -7.62 2.06 -10.82
CA HIS A 91 -8.83 2.30 -11.61
C HIS A 91 -8.76 3.57 -12.46
N SER A 92 -8.26 4.68 -11.90
CA SER A 92 -8.17 5.94 -12.66
C SER A 92 -7.10 5.86 -13.75
N TRP A 93 -5.96 5.24 -13.44
CA TRP A 93 -4.90 4.98 -14.40
C TRP A 93 -5.37 4.05 -15.53
N LEU A 94 -6.03 2.93 -15.20
CA LEU A 94 -6.47 1.94 -16.19
C LEU A 94 -7.50 2.54 -17.14
N ARG A 95 -8.48 3.29 -16.63
CA ARG A 95 -9.47 3.98 -17.48
C ARG A 95 -8.80 4.95 -18.46
N SER A 96 -7.86 5.76 -17.98
CA SER A 96 -7.13 6.72 -18.82
C SER A 96 -6.19 6.06 -19.85
N TRP A 97 -5.56 4.94 -19.49
CA TRP A 97 -4.78 4.17 -20.45
C TRP A 97 -5.68 3.49 -21.49
N TYR A 98 -6.78 2.87 -21.06
CA TYR A 98 -7.72 2.16 -21.92
C TYR A 98 -8.36 3.07 -22.97
N GLU A 99 -8.81 4.26 -22.55
CA GLU A 99 -9.40 5.24 -23.46
C GLU A 99 -8.42 5.68 -24.57
N ARG A 100 -7.11 5.72 -24.28
CA ARG A 100 -6.08 6.02 -25.28
C ARG A 100 -5.69 4.81 -26.14
N ALA A 101 -5.76 3.62 -25.57
CA ALA A 101 -5.32 2.38 -26.21
C ALA A 101 -6.38 1.80 -27.14
N VAL A 102 -7.62 1.71 -26.64
CA VAL A 102 -8.75 1.05 -27.31
C VAL A 102 -9.85 2.05 -27.66
N GLY A 103 -10.04 3.07 -26.82
CA GLY A 103 -11.17 3.99 -26.91
C GLY A 103 -12.33 3.60 -26.00
N GLY A 104 -13.13 4.59 -25.59
CA GLY A 104 -14.29 4.35 -24.75
C GLY A 104 -13.95 3.94 -23.32
N ARG A 105 -14.78 3.08 -22.73
CA ARG A 105 -14.64 2.62 -21.33
C ARG A 105 -14.19 1.16 -21.30
N PRO A 106 -13.31 0.77 -20.36
CA PRO A 106 -12.93 -0.63 -20.20
C PRO A 106 -14.14 -1.51 -19.85
N PRO A 107 -14.18 -2.75 -20.34
CA PRO A 107 -15.25 -3.68 -20.03
C PRO A 107 -15.25 -4.04 -18.53
N THR A 108 -16.44 -4.13 -17.97
CA THR A 108 -16.69 -4.36 -16.53
C THR A 108 -17.83 -5.35 -16.37
N HIS A 109 -17.74 -6.27 -15.40
CA HIS A 109 -18.82 -7.21 -15.10
C HIS A 109 -20.10 -6.51 -14.60
N THR A 110 -19.95 -5.33 -14.00
CA THR A 110 -21.07 -4.45 -13.63
C THR A 110 -20.95 -3.10 -14.35
N PRO A 111 -22.01 -2.59 -15.02
CA PRO A 111 -21.93 -1.35 -15.78
C PRO A 111 -21.41 -0.17 -14.95
N GLY A 112 -20.25 0.39 -15.34
CA GLY A 112 -19.62 1.52 -14.64
C GLY A 112 -18.92 1.16 -13.32
N GLY A 113 -18.85 -0.13 -12.99
CA GLY A 113 -18.24 -0.65 -11.78
C GLY A 113 -16.71 -0.54 -11.73
N PHE A 114 -16.18 -1.09 -10.64
CA PHE A 114 -14.73 -1.20 -10.38
C PHE A 114 -14.20 -2.62 -10.62
N ASP A 115 -15.08 -3.53 -11.04
CA ASP A 115 -14.80 -4.92 -11.35
C ASP A 115 -14.64 -5.09 -12.87
N PHE A 116 -13.38 -5.08 -13.32
CA PHE A 116 -13.02 -5.14 -14.73
C PHE A 116 -13.10 -6.57 -15.27
N ASP A 117 -13.69 -6.72 -16.45
CA ASP A 117 -13.64 -7.97 -17.21
C ASP A 117 -12.27 -8.06 -17.88
N TRP A 118 -11.29 -8.61 -17.16
CA TRP A 118 -9.90 -8.71 -17.64
C TRP A 118 -9.76 -9.51 -18.94
N PRO A 119 -10.41 -10.68 -19.13
CA PRO A 119 -10.38 -11.38 -20.41
C PRO A 119 -10.86 -10.52 -21.59
N ALA A 120 -11.99 -9.82 -21.45
CA ALA A 120 -12.49 -8.93 -22.50
C ALA A 120 -11.53 -7.76 -22.73
N LEU A 121 -11.07 -7.11 -21.66
CA LEU A 121 -10.15 -5.98 -21.70
C LEU A 121 -8.86 -6.33 -22.45
N LEU A 122 -8.26 -7.48 -22.13
CA LEU A 122 -7.04 -7.95 -22.80
C LEU A 122 -7.29 -8.28 -24.27
N THR A 123 -8.44 -8.87 -24.59
CA THR A 123 -8.82 -9.18 -25.98
C THR A 123 -8.97 -7.90 -26.81
N GLU A 124 -9.66 -6.90 -26.29
CA GLU A 124 -9.84 -5.60 -26.94
C GLU A 124 -8.50 -4.86 -27.09
N ALA A 125 -7.66 -4.86 -26.05
CA ALA A 125 -6.32 -4.26 -26.12
C ALA A 125 -5.43 -4.91 -27.19
N MET A 126 -5.43 -6.24 -27.31
CA MET A 126 -4.68 -6.93 -28.37
C MET A 126 -5.23 -6.64 -29.77
N GLY A 127 -6.54 -6.39 -29.89
CA GLY A 127 -7.18 -6.04 -31.15
C GLY A 127 -6.95 -4.60 -31.61
N ALA A 128 -6.54 -3.69 -30.71
CA ALA A 128 -6.37 -2.28 -31.00
C ALA A 128 -5.09 -1.93 -31.80
N GLY A 129 -4.19 -2.90 -32.02
CA GLY A 129 -2.95 -2.69 -32.76
C GLY A 129 -1.82 -2.16 -31.88
N GLU A 130 -1.28 -0.97 -32.20
CA GLU A 130 -0.16 -0.39 -31.46
C GLU A 130 -0.63 0.24 -30.14
N LEU A 131 -0.23 -0.37 -29.02
CA LEU A 131 -0.61 0.09 -27.69
C LEU A 131 0.23 1.30 -27.26
N PRO A 132 -0.38 2.31 -26.61
CA PRO A 132 0.37 3.43 -26.06
C PRO A 132 1.29 2.96 -24.94
N SER A 133 2.53 3.45 -24.97
CA SER A 133 3.53 3.14 -23.94
C SER A 133 3.00 3.46 -22.54
N ILE A 134 3.14 2.49 -21.64
CA ILE A 134 2.81 2.61 -20.23
C ILE A 134 3.92 3.32 -19.44
N GLY A 135 5.17 3.24 -19.90
CA GLY A 135 6.33 3.72 -19.16
C GLY A 135 6.65 2.85 -17.95
N ALA A 136 7.10 3.50 -16.86
CA ALA A 136 7.43 2.82 -15.61
C ALA A 136 6.23 2.89 -14.63
N LEU A 137 5.87 1.75 -14.06
CA LEU A 137 4.86 1.64 -13.01
C LEU A 137 5.50 1.18 -11.70
N VAL A 138 5.19 1.87 -10.62
CA VAL A 138 5.43 1.39 -9.26
C VAL A 138 4.07 1.13 -8.63
N VAL A 139 3.85 -0.09 -8.13
CA VAL A 139 2.55 -0.53 -7.60
C VAL A 139 2.69 -0.79 -6.11
N ASP A 140 2.02 0.01 -5.29
CA ASP A 140 1.93 -0.24 -3.84
C ASP A 140 0.78 -1.18 -3.52
N GLU A 141 0.96 -2.02 -2.50
CA GLU A 141 0.02 -3.05 -2.07
C GLU A 141 -0.43 -3.98 -3.22
N GLY A 142 0.50 -4.44 -4.04
CA GLY A 142 0.23 -5.20 -5.26
C GLY A 142 -0.54 -6.52 -5.06
N GLN A 143 -0.53 -7.09 -3.86
CA GLN A 143 -1.25 -8.33 -3.55
C GLN A 143 -2.77 -8.21 -3.72
N ASP A 144 -3.37 -7.03 -3.53
CA ASP A 144 -4.83 -6.86 -3.76
C ASP A 144 -5.16 -6.33 -5.16
N LEU A 145 -4.34 -6.64 -6.17
CA LEU A 145 -4.70 -6.45 -7.57
C LEU A 145 -4.85 -7.81 -8.25
N PRO A 146 -5.78 -7.94 -9.22
CA PRO A 146 -5.98 -9.19 -9.93
C PRO A 146 -4.84 -9.46 -10.92
N VAL A 147 -4.56 -10.74 -11.17
CA VAL A 147 -3.52 -11.20 -12.12
C VAL A 147 -3.68 -10.58 -13.53
N GLY A 148 -4.91 -10.30 -13.95
CA GLY A 148 -5.20 -9.66 -15.23
C GLY A 148 -4.51 -8.31 -15.42
N PHE A 149 -4.36 -7.53 -14.34
CA PHE A 149 -3.63 -6.25 -14.37
C PHE A 149 -2.16 -6.45 -14.73
N TYR A 150 -1.51 -7.44 -14.12
CA TYR A 150 -0.10 -7.73 -14.38
C TYR A 150 0.13 -8.33 -15.77
N ARG A 151 -0.83 -9.12 -16.28
CA ARG A 151 -0.81 -9.61 -17.66
C ARG A 151 -0.86 -8.45 -18.65
N LEU A 152 -1.74 -7.48 -18.42
CA LEU A 152 -1.82 -6.27 -19.25
C LEU A 152 -0.48 -5.52 -19.27
N CYS A 153 0.11 -5.29 -18.09
CA CYS A 153 1.38 -4.59 -17.98
C CYS A 153 2.49 -5.29 -18.77
N ARG A 154 2.56 -6.62 -18.69
CA ARG A 154 3.55 -7.39 -19.47
C ARG A 154 3.32 -7.31 -20.98
N LEU A 155 2.07 -7.44 -21.43
CA LEU A 155 1.73 -7.37 -22.85
C LEU A 155 2.02 -6.00 -23.45
N ALA A 156 1.80 -4.93 -22.69
CA ALA A 156 2.07 -3.56 -23.09
C ALA A 156 3.52 -3.12 -22.86
N GLY A 157 4.43 -4.04 -22.49
CA GLY A 157 5.86 -3.76 -22.35
C GLY A 157 6.21 -2.77 -21.23
N ALA A 158 5.37 -2.69 -20.18
CA ALA A 158 5.62 -1.81 -19.04
C ALA A 158 6.82 -2.30 -18.22
N ARG A 159 7.58 -1.36 -17.64
CA ARG A 159 8.55 -1.66 -16.57
C ARG A 159 7.84 -1.54 -15.24
N VAL A 160 7.70 -2.64 -14.51
CA VAL A 160 6.86 -2.69 -13.31
C VAL A 160 7.69 -3.04 -12.08
N THR A 161 7.61 -2.22 -11.04
CA THR A 161 8.07 -2.57 -9.69
C THR A 161 6.85 -2.73 -8.78
N VAL A 162 6.61 -3.94 -8.28
CA VAL A 162 5.45 -4.27 -7.45
C VAL A 162 5.89 -4.45 -6.01
N LEU A 163 5.26 -3.73 -5.10
CA LEU A 163 5.50 -3.85 -3.66
C LEU A 163 4.32 -4.59 -3.07
N ALA A 164 4.57 -5.75 -2.47
CA ALA A 164 3.51 -6.64 -2.05
C ALA A 164 3.80 -7.31 -0.69
N ASP A 165 2.72 -7.66 0.00
CA ASP A 165 2.74 -8.46 1.21
C ASP A 165 1.60 -9.46 1.16
N GLU A 166 1.93 -10.71 0.82
CA GLU A 166 0.94 -11.77 0.61
C GLU A 166 0.02 -11.96 1.83
N TYR A 167 0.53 -11.70 3.04
CA TYR A 167 -0.19 -11.91 4.29
C TYR A 167 -1.04 -10.70 4.73
N GLN A 168 -1.04 -9.61 3.97
CA GLN A 168 -1.92 -8.45 4.18
C GLN A 168 -3.03 -8.35 3.14
N THR A 169 -3.43 -9.47 2.53
CA THR A 169 -4.52 -9.47 1.57
C THR A 169 -5.86 -9.21 2.25
N ILE A 170 -6.56 -8.14 1.85
CA ILE A 170 -7.84 -7.72 2.45
C ILE A 170 -9.02 -7.70 1.47
N THR A 171 -8.81 -8.10 0.21
CA THR A 171 -9.86 -8.06 -0.83
C THR A 171 -10.10 -9.40 -1.53
N GLU A 172 -11.23 -9.48 -2.25
CA GLU A 172 -11.60 -10.63 -3.08
C GLU A 172 -10.80 -10.71 -4.39
N SER A 173 -10.33 -9.57 -4.92
CA SER A 173 -9.47 -9.49 -6.11
C SER A 173 -8.00 -9.49 -5.70
N ARG A 174 -7.38 -10.68 -5.66
CA ARG A 174 -6.03 -10.87 -5.14
C ARG A 174 -5.09 -11.57 -6.12
N SER A 175 -3.80 -11.33 -5.94
CA SER A 175 -2.70 -12.10 -6.54
C SER A 175 -1.68 -12.42 -5.44
N THR A 176 -1.18 -13.65 -5.44
CA THR A 176 -0.02 -14.03 -4.64
C THR A 176 1.24 -13.35 -5.18
N THR A 177 2.26 -13.17 -4.34
CA THR A 177 3.55 -12.63 -4.79
C THR A 177 4.16 -13.50 -5.89
N ASP A 178 3.93 -14.80 -5.79
CA ASP A 178 4.40 -15.81 -6.72
C ASP A 178 3.70 -15.76 -8.09
N GLU A 179 2.38 -15.48 -8.12
CA GLU A 179 1.65 -15.21 -9.37
C GLU A 179 2.14 -13.93 -10.04
N ILE A 180 2.32 -12.84 -9.28
CA ILE A 180 2.82 -11.57 -9.79
C ILE A 180 4.20 -11.79 -10.44
N ARG A 181 5.10 -12.46 -9.71
CA ARG A 181 6.46 -12.77 -10.16
C ARG A 181 6.46 -13.57 -11.46
N ARG A 182 5.68 -14.65 -11.54
CA ARG A 182 5.60 -15.49 -12.74
C ARG A 182 4.99 -14.74 -13.93
N VAL A 183 3.94 -13.96 -13.69
CA VAL A 183 3.23 -13.23 -14.74
C VAL A 183 4.09 -12.14 -15.33
N LEU A 184 4.83 -11.39 -14.50
CA LEU A 184 5.72 -10.32 -14.96
C LEU A 184 7.11 -10.81 -15.40
N ALA A 185 7.43 -12.10 -15.16
CA ALA A 185 8.81 -12.60 -15.21
C ALA A 185 9.76 -11.71 -14.39
N ALA A 186 9.33 -11.36 -13.18
CA ALA A 186 10.01 -10.40 -12.32
C ALA A 186 11.03 -11.08 -11.41
N GLU A 187 12.07 -10.34 -11.05
CA GLU A 187 12.98 -10.72 -9.95
C GLU A 187 12.36 -10.34 -8.60
N GLU A 188 12.56 -11.18 -7.57
CA GLU A 188 12.01 -10.93 -6.24
C GLU A 188 13.12 -10.49 -5.27
N VAL A 189 12.86 -9.40 -4.56
CA VAL A 189 13.70 -8.91 -3.45
C VAL A 189 12.86 -8.91 -2.18
N ARG A 190 13.38 -9.45 -1.08
CA ARG A 190 12.66 -9.56 0.19
C ARG A 190 13.24 -8.62 1.24
N LEU A 191 12.37 -7.77 1.82
CA LEU A 191 12.68 -6.98 3.00
C LEU A 191 12.52 -7.85 4.24
N ALA A 192 13.59 -8.01 5.01
CA ALA A 192 13.58 -8.81 6.24
C ALA A 192 13.11 -8.01 7.47
N GLU A 193 13.30 -6.69 7.47
CA GLU A 193 13.19 -5.87 8.68
C GLU A 193 11.78 -5.25 8.85
N ASN A 194 11.24 -5.31 10.08
CA ASN A 194 10.04 -4.58 10.48
C ASN A 194 10.42 -3.44 11.44
N HIS A 195 10.19 -2.19 11.03
CA HIS A 195 10.59 -1.02 11.82
C HIS A 195 9.42 -0.34 12.55
N ARG A 196 8.17 -0.69 12.19
CA ARG A 196 6.98 0.01 12.68
C ARG A 196 6.42 -0.59 13.96
N THR A 197 6.43 -1.92 14.06
CA THR A 197 5.70 -2.67 15.09
C THR A 197 6.62 -3.04 16.25
N SER A 198 6.12 -3.00 17.49
CA SER A 198 6.87 -3.51 18.64
C SER A 198 6.84 -5.04 18.69
N ARG A 199 7.88 -5.65 19.25
CA ARG A 199 8.04 -7.10 19.37
C ARG A 199 6.80 -7.78 19.96
N PRO A 200 6.20 -7.31 21.08
CA PRO A 200 5.01 -7.98 21.63
C PRO A 200 3.76 -7.92 20.73
N ILE A 201 3.63 -6.86 19.92
CA ILE A 201 2.49 -6.73 19.00
C ILE A 201 2.70 -7.62 17.78
N ALA A 202 3.93 -7.67 17.26
CA ALA A 202 4.28 -8.57 16.18
C ALA A 202 4.08 -10.03 16.59
N ASP A 203 4.60 -10.42 17.76
CA ASP A 203 4.45 -11.76 18.34
C ASP A 203 2.98 -12.20 18.45
N LEU A 204 2.09 -11.32 18.94
CA LEU A 204 0.66 -11.60 18.94
C LEU A 204 0.10 -11.77 17.53
N ALA A 205 0.51 -10.93 16.57
CA ALA A 205 0.04 -11.02 15.19
C ALA A 205 0.47 -12.33 14.50
N GLU A 206 1.64 -12.88 14.84
CA GLU A 206 2.12 -14.18 14.32
C GLU A 206 1.11 -15.31 14.56
N HIS A 207 0.47 -15.31 15.73
CA HIS A 207 -0.52 -16.34 16.11
C HIS A 207 -1.75 -16.37 15.18
N PHE A 208 -2.00 -15.28 14.44
CA PHE A 208 -3.12 -15.17 13.51
C PHE A 208 -2.69 -15.28 12.03
N ARG A 209 -1.40 -15.50 11.75
CA ARG A 209 -0.95 -15.64 10.36
C ARG A 209 -1.43 -16.98 9.78
N LEU A 210 -1.95 -16.93 8.56
CA LEU A 210 -2.48 -18.08 7.84
C LEU A 210 -1.42 -18.88 7.05
N GLY A 211 -0.18 -18.97 7.55
CA GLY A 211 0.94 -19.69 6.94
C GLY A 211 2.09 -18.79 6.46
N GLY A 212 3.13 -19.39 5.86
CA GLY A 212 4.32 -18.69 5.39
C GLY A 212 5.61 -19.04 6.14
N ALA A 213 6.72 -18.44 5.70
CA ALA A 213 7.96 -18.48 6.48
C ALA A 213 7.83 -17.55 7.70
N ASP A 214 8.36 -17.98 8.85
CA ASP A 214 8.38 -17.16 10.05
C ASP A 214 9.20 -15.88 9.80
N PRO A 215 8.59 -14.69 9.85
CA PRO A 215 9.33 -13.46 9.72
C PRO A 215 10.19 -13.26 10.95
N LEU A 216 11.26 -12.52 10.77
CA LEU A 216 12.03 -12.01 11.90
C LEU A 216 11.15 -11.04 12.69
N LEU A 217 10.95 -11.36 13.96
CA LEU A 217 10.26 -10.44 14.87
C LEU A 217 11.09 -9.14 15.00
N PRO A 218 10.43 -7.98 15.05
CA PRO A 218 11.12 -6.71 15.24
C PRO A 218 11.83 -6.68 16.60
N GLU A 219 12.99 -6.00 16.67
CA GLU A 219 13.73 -5.83 17.93
C GLU A 219 13.10 -4.77 18.85
N ARG A 220 12.31 -3.85 18.27
CA ARG A 220 11.73 -2.72 18.99
C ARG A 220 10.84 -3.18 20.13
N ASP A 221 11.17 -2.77 21.36
CA ASP A 221 10.37 -3.10 22.53
C ASP A 221 9.07 -2.27 22.62
N GLY A 222 8.12 -2.70 23.44
CA GLY A 222 6.85 -2.02 23.68
C GLY A 222 5.98 -2.69 24.73
N PRO A 223 4.83 -2.08 25.09
CA PRO A 223 3.90 -2.69 26.03
C PRO A 223 3.31 -3.99 25.49
N LEU A 224 2.97 -4.91 26.39
CA LEU A 224 2.23 -6.13 26.04
C LEU A 224 0.82 -5.79 25.52
N PRO A 225 0.29 -6.56 24.55
CA PRO A 225 -1.08 -6.38 24.08
C PRO A 225 -2.14 -6.59 25.17
N VAL A 226 -3.07 -5.63 25.22
CA VAL A 226 -4.32 -5.52 26.00
C VAL A 226 -5.50 -6.42 25.57
N MET A 227 -5.84 -7.56 26.19
CA MET A 227 -7.18 -8.15 26.01
C MET A 227 -8.11 -7.77 27.17
N ALA A 228 -9.14 -6.97 26.89
CA ALA A 228 -10.13 -6.53 27.86
C ALA A 228 -11.56 -6.90 27.42
N ARG A 229 -12.42 -7.26 28.39
CA ARG A 229 -13.84 -7.55 28.15
C ARG A 229 -14.71 -6.55 28.91
N TYR A 230 -15.60 -5.88 28.17
CA TYR A 230 -16.57 -4.93 28.71
C TYR A 230 -17.96 -5.57 28.70
N ARG A 231 -18.73 -5.39 29.77
CA ARG A 231 -20.11 -5.90 29.87
C ARG A 231 -21.09 -5.02 29.13
N THR A 232 -20.79 -3.73 29.04
CA THR A 232 -21.65 -2.74 28.40
C THR A 232 -20.87 -1.85 27.44
N PHE A 233 -21.58 -1.26 26.48
CA PHE A 233 -21.00 -0.25 25.58
C PHE A 233 -20.57 1.02 26.34
N SER A 234 -21.23 1.35 27.46
CA SER A 234 -20.85 2.50 28.28
C SER A 234 -19.50 2.30 28.96
N GLU A 235 -19.20 1.09 29.45
CA GLU A 235 -17.90 0.77 30.06
C GLU A 235 -16.76 0.93 29.04
N LEU A 236 -16.93 0.36 27.84
CA LEU A 236 -15.96 0.50 26.74
C LEU A 236 -15.71 1.97 26.40
N THR A 237 -16.78 2.76 26.26
CA THR A 237 -16.65 4.17 25.86
C THR A 237 -16.04 5.02 26.96
N THR A 238 -16.32 4.77 28.24
CA THR A 238 -15.63 5.44 29.35
C THR A 238 -14.13 5.18 29.31
N GLU A 239 -13.73 3.91 29.23
CA GLU A 239 -12.31 3.53 29.20
C GLU A 239 -11.57 4.17 28.02
N LEU A 240 -12.15 4.13 26.82
CA LEU A 240 -11.53 4.75 25.63
C LEU A 240 -11.38 6.27 25.79
N ARG A 241 -12.39 6.96 26.35
CA ARG A 241 -12.33 8.41 26.58
C ARG A 241 -11.27 8.78 27.60
N GLU A 242 -11.18 8.02 28.68
CA GLU A 242 -10.12 8.21 29.70
C GLU A 242 -8.74 7.96 29.10
N HIS A 243 -8.59 6.91 28.30
CA HIS A 243 -7.33 6.61 27.61
C HIS A 243 -6.89 7.75 26.70
N VAL A 244 -7.80 8.34 25.91
CA VAL A 244 -7.48 9.50 25.04
C VAL A 244 -7.08 10.72 25.87
N ARG A 245 -7.81 11.01 26.95
CA ARG A 245 -7.53 12.16 27.83
C ARG A 245 -6.19 12.05 28.56
N LEU A 246 -5.82 10.83 28.96
CA LEU A 246 -4.54 10.57 29.63
C LEU A 246 -3.34 10.64 28.67
N HIS A 247 -3.58 10.57 27.36
CA HIS A 247 -2.53 10.53 26.34
C HIS A 247 -2.73 11.60 25.24
N PRO A 248 -2.82 12.90 25.60
CA PRO A 248 -3.18 13.96 24.65
C PRO A 248 -2.17 14.15 23.50
N ASN A 249 -0.92 13.70 23.70
CA ASN A 249 0.15 13.79 22.70
C ASN A 249 0.31 12.52 21.86
N ARG A 250 -0.54 11.51 22.04
CA ARG A 250 -0.48 10.26 21.27
C ARG A 250 -1.52 10.27 20.16
N THR A 251 -1.14 9.76 19.00
CA THR A 251 -2.09 9.40 17.95
C THR A 251 -2.74 8.07 18.32
N ILE A 252 -4.07 8.07 18.47
CA ILE A 252 -4.85 6.89 18.84
C ILE A 252 -5.77 6.51 17.68
N GLY A 253 -5.70 5.26 17.24
CA GLY A 253 -6.59 4.69 16.24
C GLY A 253 -7.52 3.65 16.86
N VAL A 254 -8.81 3.74 16.55
CA VAL A 254 -9.81 2.74 16.96
C VAL A 254 -10.30 2.01 15.72
N VAL A 255 -10.00 0.72 15.63
CA VAL A 255 -10.43 -0.14 14.53
C VAL A 255 -11.60 -1.00 14.99
N VAL A 256 -12.70 -0.97 14.24
CA VAL A 256 -13.90 -1.75 14.53
C VAL A 256 -14.34 -2.52 13.30
N ARG A 257 -14.98 -3.68 13.53
CA ARG A 257 -15.42 -4.57 12.46
C ARG A 257 -16.61 -4.04 11.65
N TYR A 258 -17.52 -3.31 12.29
CA TYR A 258 -18.81 -2.93 11.71
C TYR A 258 -19.00 -1.41 11.71
N ARG A 259 -19.61 -0.89 10.64
CA ARG A 259 -19.85 0.56 10.46
C ARG A 259 -20.83 1.11 11.48
N GLU A 260 -21.81 0.32 11.89
CA GLU A 260 -22.80 0.70 12.90
C GLU A 260 -22.11 0.96 14.25
N LEU A 261 -21.14 0.12 14.63
CA LEU A 261 -20.35 0.33 15.84
C LEU A 261 -19.46 1.57 15.73
N GLN A 262 -18.87 1.81 14.56
CA GLN A 262 -18.08 3.00 14.28
C GLN A 262 -18.92 4.28 14.48
N MET A 263 -20.11 4.35 13.87
CA MET A 263 -21.01 5.51 13.99
C MET A 263 -21.42 5.75 15.44
N ARG A 264 -21.77 4.68 16.17
CA ARG A 264 -22.12 4.78 17.59
C ARG A 264 -20.96 5.29 18.46
N LEU A 265 -19.72 4.89 18.18
CA LEU A 265 -18.55 5.39 18.89
C LEU A 265 -18.30 6.87 18.59
N LEU A 266 -18.42 7.27 17.31
CA LEU A 266 -18.28 8.66 16.88
C LEU A 266 -19.30 9.56 17.58
N GLU A 267 -20.58 9.18 17.61
CA GLU A 267 -21.62 9.96 18.29
C GLU A 267 -21.31 10.18 19.79
N VAL A 268 -20.79 9.16 20.48
CA VAL A 268 -20.41 9.27 21.90
C VAL A 268 -19.20 10.18 22.08
N PHE A 269 -18.18 10.04 21.23
CA PHE A 269 -16.96 10.84 21.31
C PHE A 269 -17.20 12.31 20.95
N GLU A 270 -18.03 12.60 19.95
CA GLU A 270 -18.46 13.96 19.59
C GLU A 270 -19.21 14.63 20.75
N ARG A 271 -20.21 13.95 21.34
CA ARG A 271 -20.95 14.46 22.51
C ARG A 271 -20.03 14.72 23.70
N ALA A 272 -19.02 13.86 23.88
CA ALA A 272 -18.05 13.96 24.97
C ALA A 272 -16.91 14.94 24.71
N LYS A 273 -16.85 15.57 23.53
CA LYS A 273 -15.76 16.45 23.06
C LYS A 273 -14.39 15.79 23.22
N VAL A 274 -14.31 14.50 22.91
CA VAL A 274 -13.02 13.81 22.79
C VAL A 274 -12.38 14.26 21.47
N PRO A 275 -11.10 14.69 21.48
CA PRO A 275 -10.40 15.10 20.27
C PRO A 275 -10.24 13.97 19.26
#